data_AF-A0A3D2HSE7-F1
#
_entry.id   AF-A0A3D2HSE7-F1
#
_cell.length_a   1.000
_cell.length_b   1.000
_cell.length_c   1.000
_cell.angle_alpha   90.00
_cell.angle_beta   90.00
_cell.angle_gamma   90.00
#
_symmetry.space_group_name_H-M   'P 1'
#
loop_
_entity.id
_entity.type
_entity.pdbx_description
1 polymer ?
#
loop_
_entity_poly.entity_id
_entity_poly.type
_entity_poly.pdbx_seq_one_letter_code
_entity_poly.pdbx_strand_id
1 'polypeptide(L)'
;MNGMIKKYLPYAVTIFAIYFITPLLFNNEVTEHFVSIEWYFILPGTAIASSAIYCSKYGLDFLFALIAPITFIPTMIIYYGGFAPRYIWFNLLLLAVYLVAGIFGLFVGDIALGDKRRKKEAEEKAEAEALMLEAKRRDEIEREKREKNKSSQSYDDNDDFDYDKYLSDIDKPVNATDAEIDDILSEYGSGKH
;
A
#
# COMPACT_ATOMS: atom_id res chain seq x y z
N MET A 1 2.77 1.48 3.63
CA MET A 1 2.85 2.89 4.09
C MET A 1 3.67 3.80 3.17
N ASN A 2 4.91 3.46 2.80
CA ASN A 2 5.78 4.33 1.98
C ASN A 2 5.17 4.78 0.63
N GLY A 3 4.33 3.96 0.01
CA GLY A 3 3.67 4.32 -1.25
C GLY A 3 2.64 5.45 -1.12
N MET A 4 1.89 5.52 -0.01
CA MET A 4 0.87 6.58 0.18
C MET A 4 1.55 7.91 0.51
N ILE A 5 2.54 7.90 1.39
CA ILE A 5 3.29 9.10 1.78
C ILE A 5 3.91 9.77 0.56
N LYS A 6 4.53 8.99 -0.34
CA LYS A 6 5.14 9.52 -1.58
C LYS A 6 4.13 10.21 -2.51
N LYS A 7 2.84 9.84 -2.46
CA LYS A 7 1.78 10.48 -3.27
C LYS A 7 1.36 11.83 -2.68
N TYR A 8 1.22 11.92 -1.37
CA TYR A 8 0.72 13.11 -0.67
C TYR A 8 1.79 14.15 -0.37
N LEU A 9 3.00 13.69 -0.05
CA LEU A 9 4.09 14.52 0.44
C LEU A 9 4.42 15.73 -0.46
N PRO A 10 4.58 15.62 -1.79
CA PRO A 10 4.98 16.78 -2.59
C PRO A 10 3.92 17.89 -2.58
N TYR A 11 2.63 17.53 -2.60
CA TYR A 11 1.55 18.50 -2.54
C TYR A 11 1.39 19.08 -1.14
N ALA A 12 1.48 18.26 -0.09
CA ALA A 12 1.42 18.73 1.29
C ALA A 12 2.54 19.73 1.58
N VAL A 13 3.77 19.46 1.12
CA VAL A 13 4.91 20.37 1.25
C VAL A 13 4.67 21.66 0.47
N THR A 14 4.11 21.58 -0.74
CA THR A 14 3.83 22.76 -1.56
C THR A 14 2.76 23.65 -0.91
N ILE A 15 1.64 23.07 -0.49
CA ILE A 15 0.56 23.80 0.19
C ILE A 15 1.10 24.42 1.48
N PHE A 16 1.83 23.65 2.29
CA PHE A 16 2.43 24.15 3.53
C PHE A 16 3.39 25.32 3.27
N ALA A 17 4.28 25.20 2.28
CA ALA A 17 5.22 26.26 1.94
C ALA A 17 4.49 27.55 1.53
N ILE A 18 3.46 27.45 0.69
CA ILE A 18 2.69 28.62 0.27
C ILE A 18 1.91 29.22 1.44
N TYR A 19 1.26 28.37 2.25
CA TYR A 19 0.48 28.81 3.41
C TYR A 19 1.35 29.42 4.50
N PHE A 20 2.64 29.10 4.54
CA PHE A 20 3.58 29.68 5.48
C PHE A 20 4.22 30.97 4.96
N ILE A 21 4.61 31.00 3.68
CA ILE A 21 5.30 32.14 3.07
C ILE A 21 4.34 33.29 2.76
N THR A 22 3.11 32.99 2.31
CA THR A 22 2.16 34.03 1.88
C THR A 22 1.87 35.03 3.00
N PRO A 23 1.48 34.62 4.22
CA PRO A 23 1.24 35.57 5.32
C PRO A 23 2.47 36.40 5.66
N LEU A 24 3.67 35.83 5.53
CA LEU A 24 4.93 36.53 5.81
C LEU A 24 5.20 37.68 4.82
N LEU A 25 4.71 37.56 3.58
CA LEU A 25 4.84 38.61 2.57
C LEU A 25 3.80 39.72 2.75
N PHE A 26 2.58 39.38 3.19
CA PHE A 26 1.46 40.32 3.30
C PHE A 26 1.35 41.02 4.66
N ASN A 27 2.09 40.58 5.69
CA ASN A 27 2.09 41.19 7.03
C ASN A 27 2.95 42.47 7.16
N ASN A 28 3.28 43.14 6.05
CA ASN A 28 3.95 44.45 6.05
C ASN A 28 2.92 45.58 5.94
N GLU A 29 3.25 46.76 6.51
CA GLU A 29 2.39 47.95 6.49
C GLU A 29 2.00 48.40 5.06
N VAL A 30 2.83 48.09 4.05
CA VAL A 30 2.57 48.43 2.64
C VAL A 30 1.59 47.47 1.97
N THR A 31 1.53 46.22 2.44
CA THR A 31 0.77 45.13 1.81
C THR A 31 -0.55 44.83 2.51
N GLU A 32 -0.87 45.52 3.61
CA GLU A 32 -2.06 45.29 4.42
C GLU A 32 -3.36 45.41 3.59
N HIS A 33 -3.41 46.35 2.65
CA HIS A 33 -4.56 46.50 1.74
C HIS A 33 -4.76 45.32 0.77
N PHE A 34 -3.72 44.50 0.56
CA PHE A 34 -3.75 43.34 -0.33
C PHE A 34 -3.98 42.01 0.41
N VAL A 35 -4.12 42.03 1.74
CA VAL A 35 -4.40 40.84 2.57
C VAL A 35 -5.67 40.11 2.11
N SER A 36 -6.68 40.84 1.60
CA SER A 36 -7.87 40.20 1.00
C SER A 36 -7.54 39.29 -0.18
N ILE A 37 -6.51 39.61 -0.97
CA ILE A 37 -6.09 38.79 -2.12
C ILE A 37 -5.52 37.46 -1.63
N GLU A 38 -4.72 37.49 -0.56
CA GLU A 38 -4.20 36.28 0.07
C GLU A 38 -5.35 35.33 0.48
N TRP A 39 -6.31 35.86 1.23
CA TRP A 39 -7.40 35.07 1.80
C TRP A 39 -8.37 34.50 0.76
N TYR A 40 -8.71 35.28 -0.26
CA TYR A 40 -9.76 34.91 -1.21
C TYR A 40 -9.23 34.20 -2.46
N PHE A 41 -7.96 34.41 -2.82
CA PHE A 41 -7.44 33.89 -4.09
C PHE A 41 -6.22 32.99 -3.91
N ILE A 42 -5.19 33.42 -3.17
CA ILE A 42 -3.93 32.68 -3.12
C ILE A 42 -4.09 31.38 -2.32
N LEU A 43 -4.56 31.48 -1.09
CA LEU A 43 -4.70 30.31 -0.21
C LEU A 43 -5.76 29.32 -0.72
N PRO A 44 -7.02 29.70 -0.99
CA PRO A 44 -8.00 28.75 -1.50
C PRO A 44 -7.68 28.29 -2.94
N GLY A 45 -7.12 29.16 -3.78
CA GLY A 45 -6.74 28.81 -5.15
C GLY A 45 -5.63 27.75 -5.20
N THR A 46 -4.67 27.82 -4.27
CA THR A 46 -3.61 26.81 -4.18
C THR A 46 -4.12 25.47 -3.65
N ALA A 47 -5.09 25.46 -2.73
CA ALA A 47 -5.79 24.23 -2.34
C ALA A 47 -6.53 23.60 -3.53
N ILE A 48 -7.28 24.39 -4.30
CA ILE A 48 -8.03 23.92 -5.49
C ILE A 48 -7.08 23.39 -6.56
N ALA A 49 -6.01 24.13 -6.87
CA ALA A 49 -5.06 23.73 -7.90
C ALA A 49 -4.33 22.43 -7.50
N SER A 50 -3.88 22.33 -6.26
CA SER A 50 -3.18 21.15 -5.75
C SER A 50 -4.09 19.92 -5.74
N SER A 51 -5.37 20.08 -5.34
CA SER A 51 -6.33 18.97 -5.33
C SER A 51 -6.76 18.56 -6.74
N ALA A 52 -6.91 19.50 -7.67
CA ALA A 52 -7.18 19.19 -9.08
C ALA A 52 -6.03 18.40 -9.72
N ILE A 53 -4.78 18.84 -9.50
CA ILE A 53 -3.59 18.15 -10.02
C ILE A 53 -3.43 16.77 -9.37
N TYR A 54 -3.66 16.67 -8.06
CA TYR A 54 -3.62 15.39 -7.36
C TYR A 54 -4.68 14.42 -7.91
N CYS A 55 -5.93 14.88 -8.03
CA CYS A 55 -7.04 14.05 -8.50
C CYS A 55 -6.82 13.56 -9.94
N SER A 56 -6.21 14.39 -10.79
CA SER A 56 -5.83 13.98 -12.13
C SER A 56 -4.86 12.79 -12.17
N LYS A 57 -3.98 12.65 -11.16
CA LYS A 57 -2.94 11.61 -11.16
C LYS A 57 -3.32 10.36 -10.37
N TYR A 58 -3.99 10.54 -9.22
CA TYR A 58 -4.23 9.45 -8.27
C TYR A 58 -5.72 9.16 -8.08
N GLY A 59 -6.60 10.06 -8.53
CA GLY A 59 -8.03 9.94 -8.42
C GLY A 59 -8.67 10.65 -7.25
N LEU A 60 -9.96 10.42 -7.11
CA LEU A 60 -10.80 11.07 -6.11
C LEU A 60 -10.50 10.47 -4.75
N ASP A 61 -9.68 11.18 -3.96
CA ASP A 61 -9.39 10.84 -2.58
C ASP A 61 -9.70 12.04 -1.67
N PHE A 62 -10.79 11.92 -0.90
CA PHE A 62 -11.22 12.96 0.03
C PHE A 62 -10.22 13.20 1.15
N LEU A 63 -9.34 12.24 1.45
CA LEU A 63 -8.29 12.43 2.46
C LEU A 63 -7.33 13.55 2.04
N PHE A 64 -7.14 13.76 0.74
CA PHE A 64 -6.34 14.87 0.22
C PHE A 64 -6.94 16.23 0.61
N ALA A 65 -8.27 16.36 0.62
CA ALA A 65 -8.93 17.61 0.99
C ALA A 65 -8.66 18.02 2.45
N LEU A 66 -8.26 17.08 3.31
CA LEU A 66 -7.89 17.35 4.70
C LEU A 66 -6.49 17.96 4.84
N ILE A 67 -5.63 17.85 3.82
CA ILE A 67 -4.25 18.37 3.88
C ILE A 67 -4.25 19.90 3.99
N ALA A 68 -5.08 20.59 3.21
CA ALA A 68 -5.17 22.06 3.24
C ALA A 68 -5.58 22.62 4.62
N PRO A 69 -6.66 22.15 5.27
CA PRO A 69 -6.99 22.62 6.61
C PRO A 69 -5.94 22.21 7.66
N ILE A 70 -5.36 21.01 7.60
CA ILE A 70 -4.31 20.59 8.55
C ILE A 70 -3.07 21.49 8.44
N THR A 71 -2.61 21.74 7.21
CA THR A 71 -1.43 22.58 6.96
C THR A 71 -1.66 24.06 7.25
N PHE A 72 -2.92 24.50 7.30
CA PHE A 72 -3.27 25.87 7.73
C PHE A 72 -3.16 26.07 9.24
N ILE A 73 -3.31 25.03 10.07
CA ILE A 73 -3.29 25.16 11.55
C ILE A 73 -2.01 25.84 12.07
N PRO A 74 -0.78 25.45 11.64
CA PRO A 74 0.44 26.14 12.07
C PRO A 74 0.43 27.63 11.71
N THR A 75 0.03 27.95 10.48
CA THR A 75 -0.09 29.34 10.00
C THR A 75 -1.09 30.13 10.84
N MET A 76 -2.25 29.53 11.13
CA MET A 76 -3.30 30.11 11.96
C MET A 76 -2.79 30.46 13.36
N ILE A 77 -1.98 29.60 13.97
CA ILE A 77 -1.41 29.83 15.30
C ILE A 77 -0.39 30.97 15.30
N ILE A 78 0.45 31.06 14.26
CA ILE A 78 1.59 32.00 14.21
C ILE A 78 1.14 33.40 13.77
N TYR A 79 0.33 33.50 12.71
CA TYR A 79 0.02 34.78 12.06
C TYR A 79 -1.37 35.33 12.41
N TYR A 80 -2.33 34.45 12.72
CA TYR A 80 -3.75 34.81 12.81
C TYR A 80 -4.34 34.70 14.22
N GLY A 81 -3.48 34.78 15.24
CA GLY A 81 -3.88 34.80 16.65
C GLY A 81 -4.45 33.47 17.18
N GLY A 82 -4.33 32.39 16.40
CA GLY A 82 -4.66 31.02 16.81
C GLY A 82 -6.12 30.84 17.23
N PHE A 83 -6.31 30.29 18.44
CA PHE A 83 -7.61 29.95 19.00
C PHE A 83 -8.18 31.03 19.94
N ALA A 84 -7.70 32.27 19.85
CA ALA A 84 -8.20 33.35 20.68
C ALA A 84 -9.70 33.61 20.41
N PRO A 85 -10.53 33.91 21.44
CA PRO A 85 -11.98 34.06 21.30
C PRO A 85 -12.42 35.12 20.27
N ARG A 86 -11.56 36.11 20.02
CA ARG A 86 -11.79 37.18 19.05
C ARG A 86 -11.66 36.71 17.58
N TYR A 87 -10.81 35.72 17.31
CA TYR A 87 -10.47 35.29 15.95
C TYR A 87 -10.92 33.84 15.64
N ILE A 88 -11.33 33.08 16.66
CA ILE A 88 -11.75 31.68 16.55
C ILE A 88 -12.81 31.46 15.46
N TRP A 89 -13.81 32.34 15.38
CA TRP A 89 -14.92 32.16 14.43
C TRP A 89 -14.47 32.38 12.98
N PHE A 90 -13.61 33.37 12.75
CA PHE A 90 -13.03 33.64 11.44
C PHE A 90 -12.08 32.52 11.00
N ASN A 91 -11.23 32.06 11.92
CA ASN A 91 -10.30 30.96 11.66
C ASN A 91 -11.01 29.61 11.40
N LEU A 92 -12.11 29.34 12.11
CA LEU A 92 -12.98 28.19 11.85
C LEU A 92 -13.66 28.28 10.49
N LEU A 93 -14.15 29.47 10.12
CA LEU A 93 -14.72 29.71 8.80
C LEU A 93 -13.69 29.43 7.70
N LEU A 94 -12.46 29.91 7.85
CA LEU A 94 -11.38 29.68 6.89
C LEU A 94 -11.02 28.20 6.77
N LEU A 95 -10.94 27.46 7.87
CA LEU A 95 -10.76 26.01 7.87
C LEU A 95 -11.85 25.30 7.06
N ALA A 96 -13.12 25.69 7.25
CA ALA A 96 -14.24 25.15 6.48
C ALA A 96 -14.12 25.51 4.99
N VAL A 97 -13.76 26.76 4.67
CA VAL A 97 -13.55 27.21 3.29
C VAL A 97 -12.44 26.42 2.62
N TYR A 98 -11.31 26.16 3.28
CA TYR A 98 -10.22 25.36 2.70
C TYR A 98 -10.58 23.90 2.50
N LEU A 99 -11.38 23.33 3.41
CA LEU A 99 -11.91 21.98 3.24
C LEU A 99 -12.83 21.91 2.02
N VAL A 100 -13.77 22.86 1.88
CA VAL A 100 -14.67 22.94 0.72
C VAL A 100 -13.89 23.20 -0.57
N ALA A 101 -12.90 24.08 -0.55
CA ALA A 101 -12.03 24.37 -1.69
C ALA A 101 -11.23 23.12 -2.12
N GLY A 102 -10.70 22.36 -1.16
CA GLY A 102 -10.02 21.09 -1.42
C GLY A 102 -10.94 20.09 -2.11
N ILE A 103 -12.15 19.88 -1.58
CA ILE A 103 -13.17 19.00 -2.17
C ILE A 103 -13.55 19.48 -3.58
N PHE A 104 -13.81 20.78 -3.75
CA PHE A 104 -14.18 21.35 -5.04
C PHE A 104 -13.09 21.13 -6.09
N GLY A 105 -11.82 21.35 -5.75
CA GLY A 105 -10.72 21.09 -6.67
C GLY A 105 -10.55 19.60 -7.02
N LEU A 106 -10.87 18.66 -6.11
CA LEU A 106 -10.93 17.23 -6.46
C LEU A 106 -12.00 16.98 -7.54
N PHE A 107 -13.20 17.52 -7.37
CA PHE A 107 -14.26 17.39 -8.38
C PHE A 107 -13.90 18.03 -9.72
N VAL A 108 -13.27 19.21 -9.70
CA VAL A 108 -12.77 19.86 -10.93
C VAL A 108 -11.73 18.98 -11.62
N GLY A 109 -10.82 18.37 -10.86
CA GLY A 109 -9.82 17.44 -11.38
C GLY A 109 -10.45 16.17 -11.97
N ASP A 110 -11.48 15.62 -11.33
CA ASP A 110 -12.18 14.42 -11.83
C ASP A 110 -12.99 14.72 -13.11
N ILE A 111 -13.69 15.85 -13.16
CA ILE A 111 -14.45 16.26 -14.36
C ILE A 111 -13.51 16.57 -15.53
N ALA A 112 -12.42 17.31 -15.29
CA ALA A 112 -11.54 17.77 -16.37
C ALA A 112 -10.59 16.67 -16.90
N LEU A 113 -10.17 15.73 -16.04
CA LEU A 113 -9.09 14.79 -16.35
C LEU A 113 -9.45 13.31 -16.08
N GLY A 114 -10.63 13.02 -15.53
CA GLY A 114 -11.07 11.67 -15.17
C GLY A 114 -11.16 10.72 -16.37
N ASP A 115 -11.57 11.19 -17.54
CA ASP A 115 -11.72 10.34 -18.73
C ASP A 115 -10.38 9.88 -19.33
N LYS A 116 -9.35 10.73 -19.28
CA LYS A 116 -8.00 10.34 -19.73
C LYS A 116 -7.38 9.31 -18.79
N ARG A 117 -7.63 9.44 -17.48
CA ARG A 117 -7.16 8.48 -16.49
C ARG A 117 -7.87 7.14 -16.60
N ARG A 118 -9.21 7.13 -16.74
CA ARG A 118 -9.99 5.90 -16.94
C ARG A 118 -9.55 5.10 -18.15
N LYS A 119 -9.18 5.77 -19.25
CA LYS A 119 -8.62 5.12 -20.44
C LYS A 119 -7.25 4.49 -20.18
N LYS A 120 -6.36 5.22 -19.50
CA LYS A 120 -5.03 4.71 -19.17
C LYS A 120 -5.06 3.53 -18.19
N GLU A 121 -5.89 3.60 -17.15
CA GLU A 121 -6.07 2.48 -16.21
C GLU A 121 -6.72 1.26 -16.88
N ALA A 122 -7.60 1.46 -17.86
CA ALA A 122 -8.18 0.37 -18.64
C ALA A 122 -7.14 -0.30 -19.56
N GLU A 123 -6.26 0.49 -20.19
CA GLU A 123 -5.19 0.00 -21.05
C GLU A 123 -4.13 -0.79 -20.27
N GLU A 124 -3.66 -0.26 -19.13
CA GLU A 124 -2.70 -0.96 -18.25
C GLU A 124 -3.30 -2.26 -17.67
N LYS A 125 -4.60 -2.27 -17.35
CA LYS A 125 -5.29 -3.50 -16.92
C LYS A 125 -5.41 -4.52 -18.05
N ALA A 126 -5.75 -4.08 -19.26
CA ALA A 126 -5.84 -4.96 -20.42
C ALA A 126 -4.47 -5.57 -20.77
N GLU A 127 -3.38 -4.81 -20.66
CA GLU A 127 -2.02 -5.31 -20.87
C GLU A 127 -1.60 -6.31 -19.78
N ALA A 128 -1.88 -6.01 -18.51
CA ALA A 128 -1.59 -6.93 -17.40
C ALA A 128 -2.40 -8.24 -17.52
N GLU A 129 -3.67 -8.17 -17.92
CA GLU A 129 -4.50 -9.34 -18.19
C GLU A 129 -3.99 -10.15 -19.39
N ALA A 130 -3.52 -9.48 -20.46
CA ALA A 130 -2.94 -10.14 -21.61
C ALA A 130 -1.64 -10.89 -21.25
N LEU A 131 -0.76 -10.28 -20.44
CA LEU A 131 0.46 -10.93 -19.95
C LEU A 131 0.16 -12.11 -19.03
N MET A 132 -0.82 -11.98 -18.13
CA MET A 132 -1.26 -13.09 -17.29
C MET A 132 -1.88 -14.23 -18.11
N LEU A 133 -2.61 -13.91 -19.19
CA LEU A 133 -3.16 -14.90 -20.09
C LEU A 133 -2.05 -15.61 -20.89
N GLU A 134 -1.02 -14.88 -21.33
CA GLU A 134 0.15 -15.48 -21.99
C GLU A 134 0.92 -16.39 -21.02
N ALA A 135 1.13 -15.97 -19.77
CA ALA A 135 1.75 -16.80 -18.74
C ALA A 135 0.94 -18.08 -18.49
N LYS A 136 -0.39 -17.96 -18.33
CA LYS A 136 -1.28 -19.14 -18.21
C LYS A 136 -1.19 -20.07 -19.41
N ARG A 137 -1.17 -19.54 -20.64
CA ARG A 137 -0.99 -20.36 -21.86
C ARG A 137 0.37 -21.06 -21.89
N ARG A 138 1.45 -20.39 -21.47
CA ARG A 138 2.78 -21.02 -21.37
C ARG A 138 2.80 -22.13 -20.35
N ASP A 139 2.21 -21.90 -19.17
CA ASP A 139 2.11 -22.90 -18.11
C ASP A 139 1.27 -24.11 -18.56
N GLU A 140 0.18 -23.89 -19.31
CA GLU A 140 -0.65 -24.97 -19.84
C GLU A 140 0.09 -25.81 -20.88
N ILE A 141 0.83 -25.18 -21.81
CA ILE A 141 1.69 -25.88 -22.78
C ILE A 141 2.79 -26.67 -22.06
N GLU A 142 3.39 -26.11 -21.00
CA GLU A 142 4.37 -26.86 -20.19
C GLU A 142 3.72 -28.02 -19.44
N ARG A 143 2.51 -27.85 -18.93
CA ARG A 143 1.77 -28.91 -18.24
C ARG A 143 1.43 -30.03 -19.21
N GLU A 144 0.93 -29.71 -20.39
CA GLU A 144 0.68 -30.68 -21.47
C GLU A 144 1.97 -31.39 -21.89
N LYS A 145 3.11 -30.68 -21.99
CA LYS A 145 4.41 -31.32 -22.25
C LYS A 145 4.83 -32.26 -21.13
N ARG A 146 4.61 -31.89 -19.86
CA ARG A 146 4.90 -32.76 -18.70
C ARG A 146 3.98 -33.97 -18.69
N GLU A 147 2.68 -33.79 -18.92
CA GLU A 147 1.69 -34.87 -19.02
C GLU A 147 1.99 -35.80 -20.19
N LYS A 148 2.36 -35.25 -21.35
CA LYS A 148 2.76 -36.02 -22.53
C LYS A 148 4.07 -36.77 -22.30
N ASN A 149 5.08 -36.13 -21.70
CA ASN A 149 6.32 -36.81 -21.30
C ASN A 149 6.06 -37.90 -20.26
N LYS A 150 5.12 -37.70 -19.32
CA LYS A 150 4.69 -38.72 -18.36
C LYS A 150 3.93 -39.86 -19.03
N SER A 151 3.18 -39.59 -20.09
CA SER A 151 2.50 -40.62 -20.90
C SER A 151 3.44 -41.38 -21.84
N SER A 152 4.56 -40.76 -22.27
CA SER A 152 5.60 -41.39 -23.11
C SER A 152 6.75 -41.98 -22.29
N GLN A 153 6.86 -41.63 -21.00
CA GLN A 153 7.56 -42.41 -19.99
C GLN A 153 6.59 -43.45 -19.41
N SER A 154 6.26 -44.43 -20.25
CA SER A 154 6.16 -45.80 -19.73
C SER A 154 7.57 -46.16 -19.26
N TYR A 155 7.90 -45.76 -18.03
CA TYR A 155 8.97 -46.43 -17.32
C TYR A 155 8.57 -47.90 -17.22
N ASP A 156 9.52 -48.74 -17.56
CA ASP A 156 9.50 -50.17 -17.33
C ASP A 156 9.18 -50.38 -15.84
N ASP A 157 7.92 -50.72 -15.53
CA ASP A 157 7.38 -50.92 -14.19
C ASP A 157 7.79 -52.31 -13.65
N ASN A 158 9.09 -52.65 -13.84
CA ASN A 158 9.69 -53.95 -13.53
C ASN A 158 10.81 -53.86 -12.48
N ASP A 159 11.00 -52.69 -11.84
CA ASP A 159 11.87 -52.58 -10.67
C ASP A 159 11.01 -52.69 -9.39
N ASP A 160 10.76 -53.94 -9.00
CA ASP A 160 10.01 -54.40 -7.82
C ASP A 160 10.64 -54.01 -6.46
N PHE A 161 11.32 -52.85 -6.36
CA PHE A 161 11.95 -52.42 -5.12
C PHE A 161 10.95 -51.73 -4.20
N ASP A 162 10.23 -52.54 -3.44
CA ASP A 162 9.24 -52.13 -2.45
C ASP A 162 9.90 -51.36 -1.28
N TYR A 163 9.96 -50.03 -1.40
CA TYR A 163 10.42 -49.13 -0.34
C TYR A 163 9.50 -49.14 0.89
N ASP A 164 8.22 -49.48 0.74
CA ASP A 164 7.26 -49.53 1.84
C ASP A 164 7.56 -50.71 2.78
N LYS A 165 8.11 -51.82 2.25
CA LYS A 165 8.58 -52.97 3.04
C LYS A 165 9.63 -52.62 4.10
N TYR A 166 10.51 -51.67 3.82
CA TYR A 166 11.60 -51.29 4.74
C TYR A 166 11.23 -50.13 5.66
N LEU A 167 10.19 -49.37 5.34
CA LEU A 167 9.68 -48.30 6.20
C LEU A 167 8.79 -48.84 7.34
N SER A 168 8.10 -49.97 7.15
CA SER A 168 7.25 -50.57 8.18
C SER A 168 8.00 -51.15 9.38
N ASP A 169 9.31 -51.39 9.25
CA ASP A 169 10.14 -51.93 10.33
C ASP A 169 10.82 -50.84 11.18
N ILE A 170 10.80 -49.58 10.73
CA ILE A 170 11.45 -48.46 11.44
C ILE A 170 10.63 -48.01 12.64
N ASP A 171 9.30 -48.18 12.60
CA ASP A 171 8.38 -47.67 13.63
C ASP A 171 7.79 -48.79 14.51
N LYS A 172 8.29 -50.03 14.39
CA LYS A 172 7.90 -51.11 15.31
C LYS A 172 8.53 -50.86 16.68
N PRO A 173 7.74 -50.72 17.77
CA PRO A 173 8.31 -50.68 19.11
C PRO A 173 9.02 -52.02 19.37
N VAL A 174 10.31 -51.94 19.72
CA VAL A 174 11.10 -53.10 20.14
C VAL A 174 10.53 -53.58 21.47
N ASN A 175 9.53 -54.45 21.40
CA ASN A 175 9.00 -55.16 22.57
C ASN A 175 9.88 -56.38 22.81
N ALA A 176 11.13 -56.15 23.24
CA ALA A 176 11.91 -57.20 23.87
C ALA A 176 11.16 -57.57 25.15
N THR A 177 10.55 -58.75 25.17
CA THR A 177 9.98 -59.31 26.40
C THR A 177 11.09 -59.45 27.43
N ASP A 178 10.83 -59.12 28.70
CA ASP A 178 11.82 -59.15 29.80
C ASP A 178 12.60 -60.49 29.89
N ALA A 179 12.05 -61.57 29.33
CA ALA A 179 12.70 -62.88 29.20
C ALA A 179 13.93 -62.91 28.25
N GLU A 180 13.97 -62.12 27.18
CA GLU A 180 15.13 -62.06 26.25
C GLU A 180 16.25 -61.18 26.83
N ILE A 181 15.91 -60.20 27.67
CA ILE A 181 16.88 -59.34 28.35
C ILE A 181 17.58 -60.12 29.47
N ASP A 182 16.86 -60.96 30.21
CA ASP A 182 17.44 -61.83 31.24
C ASP A 182 18.35 -62.94 30.64
N ASP A 183 18.04 -63.46 29.45
CA ASP A 183 18.89 -64.44 28.76
C ASP A 183 20.25 -63.82 28.38
N ILE A 184 20.24 -62.60 27.83
CA ILE A 184 21.47 -61.84 27.50
C ILE A 184 22.29 -61.49 28.75
N LEU A 185 21.63 -61.13 29.86
CA LEU A 185 22.30 -60.82 31.12
C LEU A 185 22.86 -62.07 31.82
N SER A 186 22.22 -63.22 31.65
CA SER A 186 22.70 -64.51 32.16
C SER A 186 23.93 -65.02 31.39
N GLU A 187 24.02 -64.72 30.09
CA GLU A 187 25.17 -65.07 29.24
C GLU A 187 26.42 -64.23 29.59
N TYR A 188 26.25 -62.96 29.95
CA TYR A 188 27.36 -62.10 30.41
C TYR A 188 27.73 -62.28 31.90
N GLY A 189 26.85 -62.88 32.71
CA GLY A 189 27.03 -63.07 34.16
C GLY A 189 27.64 -64.41 34.59
N SER A 190 27.77 -65.39 33.69
CA SER A 190 28.25 -66.75 34.01
C SER A 190 29.67 -67.07 33.48
N GLY A 191 30.46 -66.04 33.16
CA GLY A 191 31.90 -66.13 32.91
C GLY A 191 32.70 -66.02 34.21
N LYS A 192 32.72 -67.10 34.98
CA LYS A 192 33.50 -67.26 36.23
C LYS A 192 35.01 -67.05 36.04
N HIS A 193 35.60 -66.35 37.02
CA HIS A 193 36.89 -66.70 37.61
C HIS A 193 36.89 -68.14 38.15
#